data_AF-A0AAD4LDP7-F1
#
_entry.id   AF-A0AAD4LDP7-F1
#
_cell.length_a   1.000
_cell.length_b   1.000
_cell.length_c   1.000
_cell.angle_alpha   90.00
_cell.angle_beta   90.00
_cell.angle_gamma   90.00
#
_symmetry.space_group_name_H-M   'P 1'
#
loop_
_entity.id
_entity.type
_entity.pdbx_description
1 polymer ?
#
loop_
_entity_poly.entity_id
_entity_poly.type
_entity_poly.pdbx_seq_one_letter_code
_entity_poly.pdbx_strand_id
1 'polypeptide(L)'
;MGRTSNSLVVNVKLVHVLGGIYIWEWVSTVQFEWEVFTGRRRFRWSFVVYELCRTLCLASIITLIAGLNVAHYINCEAWFRALLVFSYFGIALSSLLILLRGVAIWGRSLTVLVFTASVWLCNIGTSIYSVMQGSVVWVPVINTCLITQTQRFRWGITVNLITDVILLTVMFAGVLNKRSTTGLWRVLYIQGLSWILVAVLSKILPATLSWVNIDDGWNLMFQAPHMVIMVIMATRVYRDLFEYINPTYQ
;
A
#
# COMPACT_ATOMS: atom_id res chain seq x y z
N MET A 1 32.72 -0.19 0.79
CA MET A 1 32.16 0.68 -0.29
C MET A 1 31.52 -0.08 -1.44
N GLY A 2 32.04 -1.23 -1.92
CA GLY A 2 31.42 -1.95 -3.06
C GLY A 2 30.04 -2.60 -2.80
N ARG A 3 29.76 -3.06 -1.57
CA ARG A 3 28.52 -3.80 -1.26
C ARG A 3 27.25 -2.92 -1.20
N THR A 4 27.39 -1.68 -0.74
CA THR A 4 26.30 -0.69 -0.60
C THR A 4 25.93 -0.06 -1.94
N SER A 5 26.90 0.14 -2.84
CA SER A 5 26.64 0.58 -4.21
C SER A 5 25.78 -0.41 -5.00
N ASN A 6 26.03 -1.71 -4.85
CA ASN A 6 25.31 -2.73 -5.60
C ASN A 6 23.84 -2.87 -5.17
N SER A 7 23.55 -2.83 -3.86
CA SER A 7 22.17 -2.89 -3.34
C SER A 7 21.34 -1.69 -3.78
N LEU A 8 21.93 -0.49 -3.80
CA LEU A 8 21.25 0.71 -4.29
C LEU A 8 20.89 0.60 -5.78
N VAL A 9 21.83 0.16 -6.63
CA VAL A 9 21.57 -0.03 -8.07
C VAL A 9 20.47 -1.08 -8.32
N VAL A 10 20.49 -2.19 -7.56
CA VAL A 10 19.43 -3.20 -7.64
C VAL A 10 18.07 -2.62 -7.26
N ASN A 11 18.01 -1.84 -6.17
CA ASN A 11 16.77 -1.19 -5.73
C ASN A 11 16.24 -0.21 -6.79
N VAL A 12 17.10 0.61 -7.39
CA VAL A 12 16.72 1.54 -8.46
C VAL A 12 16.11 0.81 -9.64
N LYS A 13 16.77 -0.26 -10.14
CA LYS A 13 16.26 -1.06 -11.25
C LYS A 13 14.91 -1.69 -10.93
N LEU A 14 14.78 -2.24 -9.72
CA LEU A 14 13.55 -2.87 -9.24
C LEU A 14 12.40 -1.86 -9.13
N VAL A 15 12.66 -0.65 -8.62
CA VAL A 15 11.69 0.46 -8.58
C VAL A 15 11.21 0.84 -9.97
N HIS A 16 12.10 0.93 -10.97
CA HIS A 16 11.71 1.27 -12.34
C HIS A 16 10.82 0.19 -12.98
N VAL A 17 11.17 -1.09 -12.80
CA VAL A 17 10.36 -2.20 -13.31
C VAL A 17 8.98 -2.20 -12.67
N LEU A 18 8.91 -2.07 -11.34
CA LEU A 18 7.63 -2.02 -10.62
C LEU A 18 6.82 -0.78 -10.95
N GLY A 19 7.48 0.36 -11.15
CA GLY A 19 6.85 1.59 -11.60
C GLY A 19 6.18 1.40 -12.96
N GLY A 20 6.88 0.77 -13.91
CA GLY A 20 6.29 0.41 -15.21
C GLY A 20 5.09 -0.52 -15.09
N ILE A 21 5.19 -1.58 -14.28
CA ILE A 21 4.08 -2.52 -14.04
C ILE A 21 2.87 -1.80 -13.42
N TYR A 22 3.11 -0.92 -12.43
CA TYR A 22 2.04 -0.18 -11.79
C TYR A 22 1.39 0.83 -12.72
N ILE A 23 2.18 1.56 -13.52
CA ILE A 23 1.66 2.48 -14.54
C ILE A 23 0.82 1.73 -15.56
N TRP A 24 1.27 0.53 -16.00
CA TRP A 24 0.49 -0.32 -16.89
C TRP A 24 -0.85 -0.76 -16.27
N GLU A 25 -0.82 -1.24 -15.01
CA GLU A 25 -2.04 -1.57 -14.27
C GLU A 25 -2.95 -0.34 -14.11
N TRP A 26 -2.36 0.83 -13.85
CA TRP A 26 -3.12 2.06 -13.72
C TRP A 26 -3.79 2.43 -15.05
N VAL A 27 -3.07 2.45 -16.18
CA VAL A 27 -3.65 2.82 -17.48
C VAL A 27 -4.70 1.82 -17.94
N SER A 28 -4.45 0.52 -17.80
CA SER A 28 -5.37 -0.54 -18.25
C SER A 28 -6.71 -0.55 -17.51
N THR A 29 -6.81 0.15 -16.37
CA THR A 29 -7.97 0.08 -15.49
C THR A 29 -8.69 1.42 -15.35
N VAL A 30 -8.26 2.45 -16.11
CA VAL A 30 -8.92 3.76 -16.22
C VAL A 30 -10.33 3.66 -16.80
N GLN A 31 -10.58 2.71 -17.72
CA GLN A 31 -11.89 2.56 -18.34
C GLN A 31 -13.00 2.32 -17.29
N PHE A 32 -12.72 1.50 -16.27
CA PHE A 32 -13.65 1.23 -15.18
C PHE A 32 -14.01 2.51 -14.40
N GLU A 33 -13.01 3.33 -14.10
CA GLU A 33 -13.19 4.59 -13.36
C GLU A 33 -13.96 5.61 -14.19
N TRP A 34 -13.64 5.69 -15.49
CA TRP A 34 -14.36 6.54 -16.42
C TRP A 34 -15.85 6.20 -16.49
N GLU A 35 -16.22 4.92 -16.44
CA GLU A 35 -17.63 4.49 -16.37
C GLU A 35 -18.32 4.93 -15.06
N VAL A 36 -17.59 4.98 -13.94
CA VAL A 36 -18.13 5.50 -12.67
C VAL A 36 -18.29 7.02 -12.74
N PHE A 37 -17.30 7.75 -13.26
CA PHE A 37 -17.33 9.21 -13.38
C PHE A 37 -18.39 9.69 -14.38
N THR A 38 -18.59 8.98 -15.48
CA THR A 38 -19.66 9.27 -16.47
C THR A 38 -21.06 8.88 -15.99
N GLY A 39 -21.19 8.35 -14.76
CA GLY A 39 -22.48 8.00 -14.16
C GLY A 39 -23.10 6.72 -14.70
N ARG A 40 -22.38 5.94 -15.52
CA ARG A 40 -22.85 4.62 -16.01
C ARG A 40 -22.94 3.60 -14.87
N ARG A 41 -22.19 3.81 -13.77
CA ARG A 41 -22.20 2.99 -12.55
C ARG A 41 -22.59 3.83 -11.33
N ARG A 42 -23.24 3.21 -10.33
CA ARG A 42 -23.67 3.91 -9.10
C ARG A 42 -22.48 4.38 -8.27
N PHE A 43 -22.41 5.67 -7.99
CA PHE A 43 -21.38 6.25 -7.11
C PHE A 43 -21.55 5.76 -5.67
N ARG A 44 -20.44 5.39 -5.03
CA ARG A 44 -20.37 5.04 -3.61
C ARG A 44 -19.24 5.82 -2.97
N TRP A 45 -19.40 6.29 -1.74
CA TRP A 45 -18.34 7.05 -1.07
C TRP A 45 -17.02 6.26 -0.92
N SER A 46 -17.08 4.92 -0.78
CA SER A 46 -15.89 4.07 -0.77
C SER A 46 -15.10 4.07 -2.09
N PHE A 47 -15.69 4.54 -3.20
CA PHE A 47 -14.99 4.76 -4.47
C PHE A 47 -13.98 5.91 -4.36
N VAL A 48 -14.28 6.94 -3.56
CA VAL A 48 -13.34 8.05 -3.32
C VAL A 48 -12.07 7.55 -2.63
N VAL A 49 -12.23 6.66 -1.64
CA VAL A 49 -11.09 6.02 -0.95
C VAL A 49 -10.27 5.17 -1.92
N TYR A 50 -10.94 4.44 -2.81
CA TYR A 50 -10.31 3.64 -3.85
C TYR A 50 -9.48 4.50 -4.81
N GLU A 51 -10.07 5.57 -5.36
CA GLU A 51 -9.40 6.47 -6.32
C GLU A 51 -8.23 7.22 -5.66
N LEU A 52 -8.41 7.71 -4.42
CA LEU A 52 -7.35 8.39 -3.68
C LEU A 52 -6.17 7.46 -3.37
N CYS A 53 -6.43 6.22 -2.95
CA CYS A 53 -5.38 5.23 -2.70
C CYS A 53 -4.52 4.99 -3.95
N ARG A 54 -5.19 4.82 -5.09
CA ARG A 54 -4.55 4.53 -6.38
C ARG A 54 -3.75 5.73 -6.90
N THR A 55 -4.33 6.93 -6.88
CA THR A 55 -3.65 8.16 -7.32
C THR A 55 -2.46 8.52 -6.44
N LEU A 56 -2.55 8.33 -5.11
CA LEU A 56 -1.43 8.57 -4.20
C LEU A 56 -0.28 7.57 -4.40
N CYS A 57 -0.59 6.30 -4.70
CA CYS A 57 0.44 5.32 -5.04
C CYS A 57 1.11 5.64 -6.39
N LEU A 58 0.36 6.17 -7.36
CA LEU A 58 0.97 6.67 -8.61
C LEU A 58 1.89 7.87 -8.33
N ALA A 59 1.41 8.82 -7.51
CA ALA A 59 2.18 10.00 -7.13
C ALA A 59 3.46 9.63 -6.36
N SER A 60 3.42 8.63 -5.47
CA SER A 60 4.61 8.17 -4.75
C SER A 60 5.63 7.51 -5.68
N ILE A 61 5.20 6.70 -6.64
CA ILE A 61 6.10 6.08 -7.64
C ILE A 61 6.74 7.13 -8.54
N ILE A 62 5.95 8.09 -9.04
CA ILE A 62 6.48 9.19 -9.88
C ILE A 62 7.50 10.01 -9.08
N THR A 63 7.16 10.36 -7.84
CA THR A 63 8.06 11.12 -6.95
C THR A 63 9.35 10.31 -6.68
N LEU A 64 9.23 9.01 -6.44
CA LEU A 64 10.37 8.13 -6.22
C LEU A 64 11.30 8.08 -7.45
N ILE A 65 10.75 7.86 -8.64
CA ILE A 65 11.51 7.83 -9.90
C ILE A 65 12.15 9.19 -10.18
N ALA A 66 11.43 10.29 -9.96
CA ALA A 66 11.93 11.64 -10.16
C ALA A 66 13.14 11.96 -9.26
N GLY A 67 13.13 11.51 -8.00
CA GLY A 67 14.27 11.70 -7.10
C GLY A 67 15.46 10.80 -7.39
N LEU A 68 15.22 9.61 -7.96
CA LEU A 68 16.29 8.71 -8.37
C LEU A 68 17.00 9.16 -9.66
N ASN A 69 16.31 9.93 -10.52
CA ASN A 69 16.82 10.42 -11.80
C ASN A 69 17.20 11.91 -11.79
N VAL A 70 17.30 12.53 -10.62
CA VAL A 70 17.68 13.94 -10.52
C VAL A 70 19.17 14.12 -10.84
N ALA A 71 19.50 15.04 -11.74
CA ALA A 71 20.89 15.37 -12.10
C ALA A 71 21.38 16.68 -11.47
N HIS A 72 20.48 17.46 -10.88
CA HIS A 72 20.75 18.77 -10.29
C HIS A 72 20.42 18.79 -8.81
N TYR A 73 21.02 19.72 -8.07
CA TYR A 73 20.74 19.89 -6.65
C TYR A 73 19.27 20.22 -6.41
N ILE A 74 18.62 19.44 -5.56
CA ILE A 74 17.25 19.66 -5.10
C ILE A 74 17.20 19.63 -3.57
N ASN A 75 16.14 20.22 -3.01
CA ASN A 75 15.84 20.09 -1.58
C ASN A 75 15.44 18.64 -1.26
N CYS A 76 16.42 17.79 -0.96
CA CYS A 76 16.21 16.36 -0.65
C CYS A 76 15.17 16.13 0.43
N GLU A 77 15.15 16.99 1.45
CA GLU A 77 14.20 16.88 2.57
C GLU A 77 12.75 17.08 2.12
N ALA A 78 12.49 18.08 1.26
CA ALA A 78 11.16 18.34 0.71
C ALA A 78 10.70 17.17 -0.18
N TRP A 79 11.59 16.70 -1.06
CA TRP A 79 11.32 15.55 -1.93
C TRP A 79 11.00 14.29 -1.12
N PHE A 80 11.85 13.97 -0.13
CA PHE A 80 11.70 12.76 0.67
C PHE A 80 10.43 12.81 1.53
N ARG A 81 10.11 13.97 2.13
CA ARG A 81 8.85 14.15 2.86
C ARG A 81 7.64 13.98 1.96
N ALA A 82 7.64 14.54 0.76
CA ALA A 82 6.55 14.36 -0.21
C ALA A 82 6.38 12.87 -0.57
N LEU A 83 7.48 12.17 -0.85
CA LEU A 83 7.47 10.73 -1.11
C LEU A 83 6.85 9.94 0.04
N LEU A 84 7.27 10.21 1.28
CA LEU A 84 6.75 9.52 2.46
C LEU A 84 5.27 9.81 2.67
N VAL A 85 4.84 11.07 2.52
CA VAL A 85 3.43 11.45 2.63
C VAL A 85 2.60 10.67 1.60
N PHE A 86 2.93 10.72 0.32
CA PHE A 86 2.18 9.99 -0.70
C PHE A 86 2.15 8.47 -0.45
N SER A 87 3.28 7.89 -0.05
CA SER A 87 3.39 6.45 0.22
C SER A 87 2.58 6.02 1.43
N TYR A 88 2.74 6.69 2.58
CA TYR A 88 2.04 6.32 3.81
C TYR A 88 0.54 6.59 3.74
N PHE A 89 0.10 7.69 3.11
CA PHE A 89 -1.32 7.94 2.91
C PHE A 89 -1.94 6.92 1.94
N GLY A 90 -1.24 6.56 0.86
CA GLY A 90 -1.69 5.49 -0.05
C GLY A 90 -1.88 4.15 0.68
N ILE A 91 -0.90 3.75 1.50
CA ILE A 91 -0.98 2.53 2.32
C ILE A 91 -2.12 2.62 3.35
N ALA A 92 -2.26 3.74 4.06
CA ALA A 92 -3.31 3.91 5.05
C ALA A 92 -4.73 3.84 4.44
N LEU A 93 -4.93 4.40 3.24
CA LEU A 93 -6.20 4.28 2.52
C LEU A 93 -6.44 2.85 2.01
N SER A 94 -5.39 2.13 1.61
CA SER A 94 -5.49 0.70 1.30
C SER A 94 -5.97 -0.10 2.52
N SER A 95 -5.41 0.15 3.71
CA SER A 95 -5.86 -0.46 4.96
C SER A 95 -7.31 -0.07 5.30
N LEU A 96 -7.72 1.16 4.97
CA LEU A 96 -9.10 1.60 5.14
C LEU A 96 -10.08 0.81 4.25
N LEU A 97 -9.71 0.49 3.01
CA LEU A 97 -10.54 -0.37 2.13
C LEU A 97 -10.74 -1.77 2.75
N ILE A 98 -9.70 -2.34 3.35
CA ILE A 98 -9.77 -3.64 4.05
C ILE A 98 -10.70 -3.52 5.26
N LEU A 99 -10.54 -2.46 6.06
CA LEU A 99 -11.40 -2.18 7.22
C LEU A 99 -12.87 -2.07 6.80
N LEU A 100 -13.18 -1.27 5.79
CA LEU A 100 -14.55 -1.08 5.30
C LEU A 100 -15.17 -2.41 4.85
N ARG A 101 -14.39 -3.26 4.17
CA ARG A 101 -14.82 -4.60 3.77
C ARG A 101 -15.07 -5.49 4.98
N GLY A 102 -14.17 -5.50 5.96
CA GLY A 102 -14.34 -6.24 7.22
C GLY A 102 -15.64 -5.83 7.93
N VAL A 103 -15.88 -4.53 8.11
CA VAL A 103 -17.09 -4.00 8.75
C VAL A 103 -18.36 -4.40 7.98
N ALA A 104 -18.33 -4.38 6.65
CA ALA A 104 -19.45 -4.84 5.83
C ALA A 104 -19.76 -6.33 6.04
N ILE A 105 -18.73 -7.19 6.14
CA ILE A 105 -18.91 -8.63 6.41
C ILE A 105 -19.54 -8.84 7.78
N TRP A 106 -19.13 -8.08 8.80
CA TRP A 106 -19.71 -8.14 10.14
C TRP A 106 -21.09 -7.46 10.29
N GLY A 107 -21.69 -7.00 9.18
CA GLY A 107 -23.03 -6.40 9.21
C GLY A 107 -23.08 -5.06 9.94
N ARG A 108 -21.99 -4.27 9.91
CA ARG A 108 -21.86 -2.98 10.61
C ARG A 108 -22.02 -3.06 12.13
N SER A 109 -21.55 -4.14 12.76
CA SER A 109 -21.49 -4.20 14.23
C SER A 109 -20.59 -3.09 14.78
N LEU A 110 -21.13 -2.29 15.70
CA LEU A 110 -20.41 -1.16 16.29
C LEU A 110 -19.11 -1.59 16.97
N THR A 111 -19.11 -2.75 17.63
CA THR A 111 -17.92 -3.30 18.30
C THR A 111 -16.76 -3.51 17.33
N VAL A 112 -17.02 -4.15 16.18
CA VAL A 112 -15.97 -4.41 15.18
C VAL A 112 -15.52 -3.12 14.51
N LEU A 113 -16.45 -2.20 14.24
CA LEU A 113 -16.13 -0.89 13.68
C LEU A 113 -15.22 -0.10 14.61
N VAL A 114 -15.58 0.05 15.89
CA VAL A 114 -14.80 0.81 16.88
C VAL A 114 -13.42 0.18 17.08
N PHE A 115 -13.35 -1.14 17.19
CA PHE A 115 -12.09 -1.87 17.35
C PHE A 115 -11.17 -1.72 16.13
N THR A 116 -11.67 -1.95 14.92
CA THR A 116 -10.84 -1.85 13.71
C THR A 116 -10.47 -0.41 13.38
N ALA A 117 -11.37 0.56 13.63
CA ALA A 117 -11.09 1.98 13.44
C ALA A 117 -10.03 2.49 14.40
N SER A 118 -10.03 2.07 15.68
CA SER A 118 -8.99 2.48 16.63
C SER A 118 -7.61 1.96 16.24
N VAL A 119 -7.52 0.71 15.79
CA VAL A 119 -6.28 0.10 15.29
C VAL A 119 -5.76 0.82 14.04
N TRP A 120 -6.66 1.22 13.13
CA TRP A 120 -6.31 2.00 11.94
C TRP A 120 -5.88 3.44 12.28
N LEU A 121 -6.54 4.12 13.22
CA LEU A 121 -6.13 5.46 13.66
C LEU A 121 -4.76 5.44 14.34
N CYS A 122 -4.47 4.40 15.12
CA CYS A 122 -3.12 4.18 15.70
C CYS A 122 -2.07 4.04 14.60
N ASN A 123 -2.37 3.29 13.54
CA ASN A 123 -1.49 3.16 12.37
C ASN A 123 -1.21 4.51 11.70
N ILE A 124 -2.22 5.37 11.52
CA ILE A 124 -2.01 6.72 10.97
C ILE A 124 -1.10 7.55 11.88
N GLY A 125 -1.35 7.56 13.19
CA GLY A 125 -0.53 8.31 14.14
C GLY A 125 0.94 7.88 14.09
N THR A 126 1.20 6.57 14.07
CA THR A 126 2.57 6.04 13.96
C THR A 126 3.20 6.30 12.58
N SER A 127 2.40 6.34 11.52
CA SER A 127 2.87 6.71 10.17
C SER A 127 3.31 8.17 10.13
N ILE A 128 2.52 9.10 10.67
CA ILE A 128 2.88 10.52 10.76
C ILE A 128 4.16 10.70 11.56
N TYR A 129 4.26 10.03 12.72
CA TYR A 129 5.48 10.05 13.54
C TYR A 129 6.70 9.51 12.78
N SER A 130 6.50 8.50 11.92
CA SER A 130 7.55 7.95 11.07
C SER A 130 8.01 8.96 10.02
N VAL A 131 7.09 9.69 9.36
CA VAL A 131 7.44 10.74 8.38
C VAL A 131 8.33 11.81 8.98
N MET A 132 8.07 12.23 10.23
CA MET A 132 8.83 13.28 10.89
C MET A 132 10.28 12.89 11.23
N GLN A 133 10.58 11.58 11.31
CA GLN A 133 11.91 11.09 11.69
C GLN A 133 12.86 10.89 10.51
N GLY A 134 12.38 11.05 9.28
CA GLY A 134 13.15 10.81 8.08
C GLY A 134 14.33 11.77 7.93
N SER A 135 15.53 11.21 7.72
CA SER A 135 16.74 11.97 7.42
C SER A 135 17.25 11.64 6.03
N VAL A 136 17.64 12.66 5.27
CA VAL A 136 18.12 12.51 3.90
C VAL A 136 19.27 13.50 3.68
N VAL A 137 20.32 13.05 3.01
CA VAL A 137 21.53 13.84 2.77
C VAL A 137 21.84 13.83 1.28
N TRP A 138 22.17 15.01 0.73
CA TRP A 138 22.65 15.11 -0.64
C TRP A 138 24.09 14.62 -0.73
N VAL A 139 24.36 13.69 -1.66
CA VAL A 139 25.72 13.17 -1.89
C VAL A 139 26.24 13.72 -3.22
N PRO A 140 27.20 14.67 -3.20
CA PRO A 140 27.65 15.36 -4.42
C PRO A 140 28.46 14.46 -5.36
N VAL A 141 29.02 13.35 -4.86
CA VAL A 141 29.83 12.42 -5.68
C VAL A 141 28.98 11.63 -6.68
N ILE A 142 27.73 11.32 -6.32
CA ILE A 142 26.80 10.54 -7.14
C ILE A 142 25.62 11.38 -7.65
N ASN A 143 25.55 12.67 -7.28
CA ASN A 143 24.47 13.60 -7.61
C ASN A 143 23.06 13.08 -7.25
N THR A 144 22.92 12.44 -6.09
CA THR A 144 21.61 11.93 -5.62
C THR A 144 21.38 12.18 -4.14
N CYS A 145 20.11 12.14 -3.74
CA CYS A 145 19.68 12.16 -2.34
C CYS A 145 19.78 10.76 -1.73
N LEU A 146 20.64 10.58 -0.72
CA LEU A 146 20.76 9.33 0.02
C LEU A 146 19.87 9.38 1.26
N ILE A 147 18.97 8.41 1.37
CA ILE A 147 18.13 8.23 2.56
C ILE A 147 19.00 7.59 3.64
N THR A 148 19.12 8.26 4.79
CA THR A 148 19.93 7.79 5.91
C THR A 148 19.04 7.49 7.10
N GLN A 149 19.56 6.68 8.02
CA GLN A 149 18.92 6.37 9.29
C GLN A 149 17.57 5.64 9.14
N THR A 150 17.49 4.73 8.17
CA THR A 150 16.25 3.99 7.87
C THR A 150 15.76 3.13 9.05
N GLN A 151 16.63 2.84 10.02
CA GLN A 151 16.27 2.15 11.27
C GLN A 151 15.15 2.83 12.07
N ARG A 152 14.99 4.16 11.93
CA ARG A 152 13.94 4.91 12.65
C ARG A 152 12.54 4.50 12.19
N PHE A 153 12.39 4.00 10.96
CA PHE A 153 11.12 3.57 10.39
C PHE A 153 10.68 2.16 10.85
N ARG A 154 11.55 1.38 11.51
CA ARG A 154 11.26 -0.01 11.92
C ARG A 154 9.95 -0.14 12.69
N TRP A 155 9.74 0.75 13.65
CA TRP A 155 8.52 0.75 14.46
C TRP A 155 7.28 1.06 13.64
N GLY A 156 7.34 2.07 12.76
CA GLY A 156 6.23 2.38 11.85
C GLY A 156 5.88 1.23 10.91
N ILE A 157 6.90 0.59 10.32
CA ILE A 157 6.72 -0.58 9.45
C ILE A 157 6.10 -1.75 10.22
N THR A 158 6.58 -1.99 11.45
CA THR A 158 6.08 -3.10 12.29
C THR A 158 4.65 -2.87 12.75
N VAL A 159 4.31 -1.65 13.19
CA VAL A 159 2.93 -1.30 13.55
C VAL A 159 2.02 -1.45 12.33
N ASN A 160 2.46 -1.01 11.15
CA ASN A 160 1.71 -1.20 9.91
C ASN A 160 1.47 -2.66 9.53
N LEU A 161 2.45 -3.53 9.76
CA LEU A 161 2.28 -4.97 9.59
C LEU A 161 1.24 -5.50 10.57
N ILE A 162 1.36 -5.17 11.86
CA ILE A 162 0.45 -5.65 12.91
C ILE A 162 -0.98 -5.19 12.66
N THR A 163 -1.18 -3.91 12.34
CA THR A 163 -2.49 -3.33 11.99
C THR A 163 -3.15 -4.12 10.87
N ASP A 164 -2.46 -4.34 9.75
CA ASP A 164 -3.06 -5.04 8.62
C ASP A 164 -3.29 -6.53 8.91
N VAL A 165 -2.42 -7.19 9.69
CA VAL A 165 -2.68 -8.56 10.16
C VAL A 165 -3.95 -8.60 11.02
N ILE A 166 -4.17 -7.64 11.92
CA ILE A 166 -5.40 -7.56 12.71
C ILE A 166 -6.62 -7.32 11.80
N LEU A 167 -6.54 -6.37 10.86
CA LEU A 167 -7.66 -6.08 9.95
C LEU A 167 -8.00 -7.29 9.07
N LEU A 168 -6.99 -7.96 8.51
CA LEU A 168 -7.16 -9.15 7.67
C LEU A 168 -7.71 -10.34 8.48
N THR A 169 -7.24 -10.56 9.71
CA THR A 169 -7.75 -11.63 10.57
C THR A 169 -9.20 -11.39 10.99
N VAL A 170 -9.56 -10.16 11.36
CA VAL A 170 -10.97 -9.79 11.66
C VAL A 170 -11.86 -9.99 10.44
N MET A 171 -11.40 -9.57 9.25
CA MET A 171 -12.13 -9.79 8.00
C MET A 171 -12.31 -11.29 7.72
N PHE A 172 -11.25 -12.09 7.86
CA PHE A 172 -11.29 -13.54 7.62
C PHE A 172 -12.20 -14.27 8.62
N ALA A 173 -12.13 -13.92 9.90
CA ALA A 173 -13.02 -14.45 10.94
C ALA A 173 -14.50 -14.17 10.61
N GLY A 174 -14.80 -12.98 10.06
CA GLY A 174 -16.14 -12.64 9.60
C GLY A 174 -16.63 -13.53 8.46
N VAL A 175 -15.75 -13.86 7.51
CA VAL A 175 -16.06 -14.77 6.38
C VAL A 175 -16.32 -16.20 6.89
N LEU A 176 -15.54 -16.67 7.85
CA LEU A 176 -15.72 -17.99 8.47
C LEU A 176 -17.02 -18.07 9.28
N ASN A 177 -17.37 -17.01 10.00
CA ASN A 177 -18.58 -16.97 10.83
C ASN A 177 -19.86 -16.98 9.97
N LYS A 178 -19.84 -16.34 8.80
CA LYS A 178 -20.96 -16.31 7.85
C LYS A 178 -20.96 -17.49 6.87
N ARG A 179 -20.56 -18.69 7.31
CA ARG A 179 -20.50 -19.90 6.48
C ARG A 179 -21.84 -20.15 5.78
N SER A 180 -21.91 -19.81 4.50
CA SER A 180 -23.09 -19.98 3.65
C SER A 180 -22.80 -21.07 2.63
N THR A 181 -23.76 -21.95 2.37
CA THR A 181 -23.72 -23.01 1.33
C THR A 181 -23.82 -22.47 -0.11
N THR A 182 -23.64 -21.16 -0.31
CA THR A 182 -23.70 -20.54 -1.63
C THR A 182 -22.34 -20.60 -2.35
N GLY A 183 -22.37 -20.76 -3.68
CA GLY A 183 -21.15 -20.73 -4.52
C GLY A 183 -20.33 -19.45 -4.36
N LEU A 184 -20.99 -18.34 -4.00
CA LEU A 184 -20.38 -17.06 -3.67
C LEU A 184 -19.39 -17.17 -2.50
N TRP A 185 -19.74 -17.91 -1.45
CA TRP A 185 -18.86 -18.10 -0.28
C TRP A 185 -17.58 -18.82 -0.66
N ARG A 186 -17.64 -19.82 -1.56
CA ARG A 186 -16.46 -20.56 -2.04
C ARG A 186 -15.51 -19.67 -2.84
N VAL A 187 -16.04 -18.80 -3.71
CA VAL A 187 -15.22 -17.85 -4.49
C VAL A 187 -14.57 -16.82 -3.56
N LEU A 188 -15.35 -16.22 -2.64
CA LEU A 188 -14.82 -15.28 -1.64
C LEU A 188 -13.77 -15.92 -0.73
N TYR A 189 -13.94 -17.18 -0.36
CA TYR A 189 -13.02 -17.89 0.52
C TYR A 189 -11.69 -18.20 -0.17
N ILE A 190 -11.71 -18.75 -1.38
CA ILE A 190 -10.49 -19.10 -2.12
C ILE A 190 -9.71 -17.84 -2.53
N GLN A 191 -10.41 -16.86 -3.10
CA GLN A 191 -9.80 -15.59 -3.46
C GLN A 191 -9.29 -14.87 -2.21
N GLY A 192 -10.12 -14.76 -1.16
CA GLY A 192 -9.76 -14.12 0.10
C GLY A 192 -8.52 -14.72 0.79
N LEU A 193 -8.40 -16.05 0.81
CA LEU A 193 -7.25 -16.73 1.43
C LEU A 193 -5.95 -16.46 0.66
N SER A 194 -5.99 -16.55 -0.68
CA SER A 194 -4.82 -16.24 -1.51
C SER A 194 -4.34 -14.80 -1.31
N TRP A 195 -5.27 -13.85 -1.12
CA TRP A 195 -4.98 -12.45 -0.90
C TRP A 195 -4.36 -12.16 0.46
N ILE A 196 -4.87 -12.79 1.52
CA ILE A 196 -4.29 -12.67 2.87
C ILE A 196 -2.84 -13.16 2.86
N LEU A 197 -2.57 -14.30 2.23
CA LEU A 197 -1.22 -14.87 2.17
C LEU A 197 -0.26 -13.93 1.43
N VAL A 198 -0.65 -13.39 0.28
CA VAL A 198 0.18 -12.44 -0.47
C VAL A 198 0.41 -11.14 0.32
N ALA A 199 -0.62 -10.59 0.96
CA ALA A 199 -0.51 -9.37 1.75
C ALA A 199 0.44 -9.54 2.95
N VAL A 200 0.34 -10.65 3.67
CA VAL A 200 1.18 -10.96 4.83
C VAL A 200 2.63 -11.17 4.39
N LEU A 201 2.88 -11.99 3.35
CA LEU A 201 4.23 -12.22 2.84
C LEU A 201 4.89 -10.92 2.36
N SER A 202 4.15 -10.10 1.62
CA SER A 202 4.61 -8.81 1.12
C SER A 202 5.04 -7.85 2.23
N LYS A 203 4.41 -7.95 3.42
CA LYS A 203 4.72 -7.11 4.60
C LYS A 203 5.85 -7.66 5.46
N ILE A 204 5.95 -8.97 5.58
CA ILE A 204 7.01 -9.61 6.38
C ILE A 204 8.37 -9.28 5.79
N LEU A 205 8.54 -9.28 4.46
CA LEU A 205 9.80 -9.00 3.79
C LEU A 205 10.42 -7.63 4.16
N PRO A 206 9.73 -6.48 4.03
CA PRO A 206 10.30 -5.19 4.45
C PRO A 206 10.45 -5.10 5.97
N ALA A 207 9.56 -5.72 6.76
CA ALA A 207 9.69 -5.70 8.22
C ALA A 207 10.96 -6.43 8.68
N THR A 208 11.20 -7.66 8.21
CA THR A 208 12.37 -8.45 8.61
C THR A 208 13.66 -7.77 8.18
N LEU A 209 13.74 -7.27 6.94
CA LEU A 209 14.93 -6.56 6.46
C LEU A 209 15.20 -5.30 7.26
N SER A 210 14.17 -4.53 7.58
CA SER A 210 14.30 -3.34 8.42
C SER A 210 14.83 -3.67 9.82
N TRP A 211 14.41 -4.78 10.43
CA TRP A 211 14.89 -5.24 11.74
C TRP A 211 16.33 -5.76 11.72
N VAL A 212 16.71 -6.53 10.69
CA VAL A 212 18.07 -7.09 10.56
C VAL A 212 19.09 -5.98 10.29
N ASN A 213 18.70 -4.91 9.59
CA ASN A 213 19.49 -3.70 9.42
C ASN A 213 20.92 -3.90 8.93
N ILE A 214 21.03 -4.49 7.74
CA ILE A 214 22.32 -4.72 7.11
C ILE A 214 22.86 -3.40 6.52
N ASP A 215 22.02 -2.66 5.80
CA ASP A 215 22.34 -1.39 5.15
C ASP A 215 21.05 -0.65 4.77
N ASP A 216 21.11 0.68 4.62
CA ASP A 216 19.95 1.52 4.24
C ASP A 216 19.32 1.06 2.91
N GLY A 217 20.13 0.61 1.94
CA GLY A 217 19.62 0.10 0.67
C GLY A 217 18.80 -1.18 0.81
N TRP A 218 19.22 -2.10 1.70
CA TRP A 218 18.51 -3.36 1.95
C TRP A 218 17.20 -3.13 2.72
N ASN A 219 17.19 -2.19 3.66
CA ASN A 219 16.01 -1.85 4.45
C ASN A 219 14.87 -1.30 3.57
N LEU A 220 15.20 -0.61 2.48
CA LEU A 220 14.23 0.01 1.57
C LEU A 220 13.83 -0.88 0.38
N MET A 221 14.62 -1.92 0.07
CA MET A 221 14.49 -2.68 -1.18
C MET A 221 13.10 -3.28 -1.40
N PHE A 222 12.46 -3.75 -0.33
CA PHE A 222 11.12 -4.36 -0.40
C PHE A 222 9.97 -3.41 -0.05
N GLN A 223 10.26 -2.16 0.27
CA GLN A 223 9.22 -1.20 0.65
C GLN A 223 8.37 -0.76 -0.56
N ALA A 224 9.02 -0.46 -1.69
CA ALA A 224 8.34 -0.12 -2.95
C ALA A 224 7.56 -1.31 -3.53
N PRO A 225 8.11 -2.54 -3.66
CA PRO A 225 7.33 -3.73 -4.00
C PRO A 225 6.10 -3.92 -3.14
N HIS A 226 6.27 -3.79 -1.82
CA HIS A 226 5.18 -3.95 -0.88
C HIS A 226 4.03 -2.97 -1.14
N MET A 227 4.35 -1.68 -1.29
CA MET A 227 3.34 -0.66 -1.59
C MET A 227 2.58 -0.97 -2.88
N VAL A 228 3.30 -1.25 -3.97
CA VAL A 228 2.72 -1.57 -5.28
C VAL A 228 1.80 -2.78 -5.20
N ILE A 229 2.28 -3.88 -4.60
CA ILE A 229 1.50 -5.12 -4.46
C ILE A 229 0.23 -4.85 -3.64
N MET A 230 0.35 -4.20 -2.48
CA MET A 230 -0.79 -3.94 -1.61
C MET A 230 -1.87 -3.10 -2.30
N VAL A 231 -1.48 -2.03 -3.01
CA VAL A 231 -2.44 -1.15 -3.69
C VAL A 231 -3.08 -1.84 -4.89
N ILE A 232 -2.32 -2.55 -5.73
CA ILE A 232 -2.88 -3.34 -6.84
C ILE A 232 -3.89 -4.36 -6.30
N MET A 233 -3.54 -5.07 -5.23
CA MET A 233 -4.42 -6.08 -4.66
C MET A 233 -5.68 -5.44 -4.06
N ALA A 234 -5.56 -4.40 -3.25
CA ALA A 234 -6.72 -3.72 -2.66
C ALA A 234 -7.68 -3.17 -3.74
N THR A 235 -7.13 -2.61 -4.82
CA THR A 235 -7.92 -2.06 -5.92
C THR A 235 -8.56 -3.12 -6.81
N ARG A 236 -7.89 -4.23 -7.11
CA ARG A 236 -8.48 -5.37 -7.85
C ARG A 236 -9.63 -6.00 -7.07
N VAL A 237 -9.41 -6.28 -5.79
CA VAL A 237 -10.42 -6.83 -4.88
C VAL A 237 -11.65 -5.92 -4.79
N TYR A 238 -11.44 -4.61 -4.73
CA TYR A 238 -12.54 -3.64 -4.71
C TYR A 238 -13.35 -3.68 -6.01
N ARG A 239 -12.69 -3.74 -7.17
CA ARG A 239 -13.34 -3.80 -8.48
C ARG A 239 -14.13 -5.09 -8.68
N ASP A 240 -13.54 -6.24 -8.37
CA ASP A 240 -14.20 -7.54 -8.49
C ASP A 240 -15.50 -7.58 -7.65
N LEU A 241 -15.44 -7.03 -6.44
CA LEU A 241 -16.62 -6.93 -5.58
C LEU A 241 -17.65 -5.95 -6.12
N PHE A 242 -17.20 -4.83 -6.69
CA PHE A 242 -18.09 -3.81 -7.26
C PHE A 242 -18.84 -4.34 -8.48
N GLU A 243 -18.15 -5.07 -9.36
CA GLU A 243 -18.73 -5.69 -10.56
C GLU A 243 -19.71 -6.81 -10.20
N TYR A 244 -19.38 -7.62 -9.18
CA TYR A 244 -20.31 -8.64 -8.67
C TYR A 244 -21.63 -8.05 -8.15
N ILE A 245 -21.58 -6.86 -7.52
CA ILE A 245 -22.79 -6.21 -6.97
C ILE A 245 -23.58 -5.45 -8.04
N ASN A 246 -22.92 -4.95 -9.08
CA ASN A 246 -23.54 -4.19 -10.17
C ASN A 246 -23.16 -4.83 -11.52
N PRO A 247 -23.69 -6.02 -11.87
CA PRO A 247 -23.44 -6.62 -13.17
C PRO A 247 -23.98 -5.69 -14.26
N THR A 248 -23.08 -5.13 -15.07
CA THR A 248 -23.40 -4.24 -16.19
C THR A 248 -23.92 -4.97 -17.44
N TYR A 249 -24.28 -6.25 -17.32
CA TYR A 249 -24.92 -7.04 -18.37
C TYR A 249 -26.24 -7.64 -17.85
N GLN A 250 -27.30 -6.85 -17.99
CA GLN A 250 -28.62 -7.29 -18.44
C GLN A 250 -29.07 -6.34 -19.54
#